data_AF-A0A378WXV0-F1
#
_entry.id   AF-A0A378WXV0-F1
#
_cell.length_a   1.000
_cell.length_b   1.000
_cell.length_c   1.000
_cell.angle_alpha   90.00
_cell.angle_beta   90.00
_cell.angle_gamma   90.00
#
_symmetry.space_group_name_H-M   'P 1'
#
loop_
_entity.id
_entity.type
_entity.pdbx_description
1 polymer ?
#
loop_
_entity_poly.entity_id
_entity_poly.type
_entity_poly.pdbx_seq_one_letter_code
_entity_poly.pdbx_strand_id
1 'polypeptide(L)'
;MTDEEQAIIDFAMLWLPYGGPPDEEILVRFGMSEQRFRTRLAAIVADRGTRVDRAWRQRAAVLLRSYLGGEPQLGLSRIRPRPWDGGYPAGWM
;
A
#
# COMPACT_ATOMS: atom_id res chain seq x y z
N MET A 1 6.21 -8.31 -12.51
CA MET A 1 6.03 -7.49 -11.31
C MET A 1 7.42 -7.15 -10.84
N THR A 2 7.72 -5.87 -10.70
CA THR A 2 8.97 -5.39 -10.10
C THR A 2 8.91 -5.56 -8.58
N ASP A 3 10.09 -5.54 -7.95
CA ASP A 3 10.18 -5.52 -6.48
C ASP A 3 9.39 -4.34 -5.88
N GLU A 4 9.48 -3.17 -6.50
CA GLU A 4 8.73 -1.96 -6.10
C GLU A 4 7.20 -2.19 -6.14
N GLU A 5 6.66 -2.83 -7.18
CA GLU A 5 5.23 -3.10 -7.28
C GLU A 5 4.76 -4.07 -6.18
N GLN A 6 5.58 -5.07 -5.84
CA GLN A 6 5.30 -5.97 -4.73
C GLN A 6 5.29 -5.22 -3.40
N ALA A 7 6.31 -4.37 -3.18
CA ALA A 7 6.44 -3.53 -1.99
C ALA A 7 5.23 -2.62 -1.79
N ILE A 8 4.73 -2.02 -2.87
CA ILE A 8 3.54 -1.15 -2.84
C ILE A 8 2.30 -1.94 -2.41
N ILE A 9 2.10 -3.16 -2.93
CA ILE A 9 0.95 -4.01 -2.57
C ILE A 9 1.04 -4.46 -1.11
N ASP A 10 2.18 -5.03 -0.69
CA ASP A 10 2.39 -5.54 0.66
C ASP A 10 2.20 -4.43 1.70
N PHE A 11 2.77 -3.25 1.42
CA PHE A 11 2.63 -2.09 2.29
C PHE A 11 1.16 -1.62 2.40
N ALA A 12 0.44 -1.57 1.28
CA ALA A 12 -0.98 -1.19 1.31
C ALA A 12 -1.83 -2.22 2.10
N MET A 13 -1.54 -3.51 1.94
CA MET A 13 -2.22 -4.61 2.65
C MET A 13 -1.96 -4.57 4.16
N LEU A 14 -0.71 -4.30 4.56
CA LEU A 14 -0.32 -4.16 5.97
C LEU A 14 -1.10 -3.07 6.69
N TRP A 15 -1.36 -1.97 5.98
CA TRP A 15 -2.03 -0.79 6.52
C TRP A 15 -3.54 -0.81 6.41
N LEU A 16 -4.09 -1.75 5.63
CA LEU A 16 -5.50 -1.82 5.36
C LEU A 16 -6.38 -1.90 6.63
N PRO A 17 -6.04 -2.70 7.67
CA PRO A 17 -6.83 -2.74 8.90
C PRO A 17 -6.90 -1.40 9.64
N TYR A 18 -5.91 -0.52 9.38
CA TYR A 18 -5.78 0.79 9.99
C TYR A 18 -6.26 1.91 9.07
N GLY A 19 -6.95 1.59 7.98
CA GLY A 19 -7.49 2.56 7.02
C GLY A 19 -6.51 3.06 5.96
N GLY A 20 -5.34 2.42 5.83
CA GLY A 20 -4.35 2.72 4.81
C GLY A 20 -3.11 3.47 5.31
N PRO A 21 -2.03 3.46 4.50
CA PRO A 21 -0.75 4.01 4.91
C PRO A 21 -0.77 5.55 5.05
N PRO A 22 -0.08 6.10 6.05
CA PRO A 22 0.07 7.55 6.22
C PRO A 22 1.09 8.12 5.22
N ASP A 23 0.89 9.37 4.81
CA ASP A 23 1.74 10.06 3.81
C ASP A 23 3.23 10.07 4.19
N GLU A 24 3.56 10.32 5.46
CA GLU A 24 4.95 10.35 5.94
C GLU A 24 5.68 9.02 5.70
N GLU A 25 5.00 7.90 5.89
CA GLU A 25 5.59 6.56 5.69
C GLU A 25 5.69 6.19 4.22
N ILE A 26 4.73 6.64 3.41
CA ILE A 26 4.80 6.51 1.96
C ILE A 26 6.01 7.30 1.44
N LEU A 27 6.22 8.51 1.94
CA LEU A 27 7.33 9.36 1.57
C LEU A 27 8.68 8.75 2.00
N VAL A 28 8.78 8.26 3.24
CA VAL A 28 10.01 7.62 3.76
C VAL A 28 10.35 6.35 2.99
N ARG A 29 9.36 5.51 2.67
CA ARG A 29 9.61 4.19 2.06
C ARG A 29 9.73 4.22 0.55
N PHE A 30 8.98 5.10 -0.12
CA PHE A 30 8.89 5.12 -1.58
C PHE A 30 9.28 6.47 -2.21
N GLY A 31 9.61 7.48 -1.42
CA GLY A 31 10.00 8.80 -1.94
C GLY A 31 8.90 9.51 -2.73
N MET A 32 7.62 9.20 -2.45
CA MET A 32 6.49 9.77 -3.18
C MET A 32 5.33 10.16 -2.25
N SER A 33 4.46 11.04 -2.75
CA SER A 33 3.24 11.44 -2.03
C SER A 33 2.20 10.32 -1.98
N GLU A 34 1.28 10.39 -1.01
CA GLU A 34 0.13 9.49 -0.93
C GLU A 34 -0.64 9.40 -2.25
N GLN A 35 -0.88 10.53 -2.91
CA GLN A 35 -1.62 10.57 -4.18
C GLN A 35 -0.91 9.74 -5.26
N ARG A 36 0.40 9.92 -5.43
CA ARG A 36 1.19 9.16 -6.41
C ARG A 36 1.21 7.67 -6.06
N PHE A 37 1.33 7.34 -4.78
CA PHE A 37 1.27 5.96 -4.30
C PHE A 37 -0.07 5.31 -4.64
N ARG A 38 -1.19 5.98 -4.40
CA ARG A 38 -2.54 5.48 -4.73
C ARG A 38 -2.74 5.31 -6.23
N THR A 39 -2.25 6.24 -7.04
CA THR A 39 -2.29 6.10 -8.51
C THR A 39 -1.50 4.88 -8.98
N ARG A 40 -0.28 4.69 -8.45
CA ARG A 40 0.53 3.51 -8.76
C ARG A 40 -0.14 2.22 -8.31
N LEU A 41 -0.64 2.18 -7.08
CA LEU A 41 -1.35 1.01 -6.54
C LEU A 41 -2.57 0.64 -7.39
N ALA A 42 -3.37 1.64 -7.81
CA ALA A 42 -4.51 1.42 -8.68
C ALA A 42 -4.10 0.82 -10.03
N ALA A 43 -3.01 1.31 -10.63
CA ALA A 43 -2.47 0.77 -11.88
C ALA A 43 -2.03 -0.69 -11.72
N ILE A 44 -1.32 -1.01 -10.64
CA ILE A 44 -0.83 -2.37 -10.34
C ILE A 44 -2.01 -3.34 -10.13
N VAL A 45 -3.04 -2.92 -9.41
CA VAL A 45 -4.24 -3.75 -9.15
C VAL A 45 -5.09 -3.92 -10.42
N ALA A 46 -5.12 -2.92 -11.30
CA ALA A 46 -5.83 -2.99 -12.57
C ALA A 46 -5.09 -3.84 -13.62
N ASP A 47 -3.77 -3.95 -13.51
CA ASP A 47 -2.95 -4.70 -14.43
C ASP A 47 -3.17 -6.22 -14.29
N ARG A 48 -3.71 -6.82 -15.37
CA ARG A 48 -4.01 -8.25 -15.44
C ARG A 48 -2.81 -9.11 -15.86
N GLY A 49 -1.70 -8.49 -16.26
CA GLY A 49 -0.53 -9.18 -16.85
C GLY A 49 0.62 -9.45 -15.88
N THR A 50 0.63 -8.79 -14.72
CA THR A 50 1.69 -8.94 -13.74
C THR A 50 1.62 -10.36 -13.11
N ARG A 51 2.78 -10.95 -12.81
CA ARG A 51 2.95 -12.38 -12.47
C ARG A 51 2.65 -12.75 -11.01
N VAL A 52 1.82 -11.97 -10.31
CA VAL A 52 1.41 -12.27 -8.94
C VAL A 52 0.44 -13.42 -8.96
N ASP A 53 0.50 -14.28 -7.95
CA ASP A 53 -0.47 -15.34 -7.74
C ASP A 53 -1.90 -14.80 -7.90
N ARG A 54 -2.63 -15.36 -8.86
CA ARG A 54 -3.96 -14.87 -9.27
C ARG A 54 -4.93 -14.82 -8.10
N ALA A 55 -4.80 -15.72 -7.13
CA ALA A 55 -5.65 -15.77 -5.95
C ALA A 55 -5.29 -14.66 -4.95
N TRP A 56 -4.00 -14.39 -4.73
CA TRP A 56 -3.55 -13.24 -3.92
C TRP A 56 -4.04 -11.91 -4.52
N ARG A 57 -3.92 -11.75 -5.85
CA ARG A 57 -4.44 -10.61 -6.61
C ARG A 57 -5.92 -10.39 -6.40
N GLN A 58 -6.74 -11.43 -6.58
CA GLN A 58 -8.19 -11.28 -6.46
C GLN A 58 -8.58 -10.89 -5.03
N ARG A 59 -7.93 -11.47 -4.02
CA ARG A 59 -8.17 -11.07 -2.62
C ARG A 59 -7.73 -9.64 -2.33
N ALA A 60 -6.50 -9.28 -2.71
CA ALA A 60 -5.97 -7.93 -2.50
C ALA A 60 -6.75 -6.88 -3.29
N ALA A 61 -7.16 -7.16 -4.53
CA ALA A 61 -7.88 -6.22 -5.37
C ALA A 61 -9.24 -5.81 -4.78
N VAL A 62 -9.97 -6.73 -4.16
CA VAL A 62 -11.25 -6.42 -3.51
C VAL A 62 -11.03 -5.48 -2.33
N LEU A 63 -10.06 -5.82 -1.49
CA LEU A 63 -9.73 -5.08 -0.27
C LEU A 63 -9.14 -3.69 -0.56
N LEU A 64 -8.22 -3.61 -1.53
CA LEU A 64 -7.55 -2.36 -1.91
C LEU A 64 -8.47 -1.45 -2.72
N ARG A 65 -9.49 -1.97 -3.39
CA ARG A 65 -10.50 -1.13 -4.06
C ARG A 65 -11.28 -0.29 -3.06
N SER A 66 -11.60 -0.82 -1.89
CA SER A 66 -12.20 -0.05 -0.79
C SER A 66 -11.26 1.05 -0.29
N TYR A 67 -9.97 0.75 -0.14
CA TYR A 67 -8.95 1.74 0.22
C TYR A 67 -8.81 2.85 -0.85
N LEU A 68 -8.71 2.47 -2.13
CA LEU A 68 -8.57 3.40 -3.25
C LEU A 68 -9.79 4.30 -3.45
N GLY A 69 -10.98 3.86 -3.03
CA GLY A 69 -12.21 4.65 -3.05
C GLY A 69 -12.42 5.54 -1.82
N GLY A 70 -11.63 5.40 -0.76
CA GLY A 70 -11.69 6.28 0.42
C GLY A 70 -11.05 7.64 0.14
N GLU A 71 -11.48 8.70 0.82
CA GLU A 71 -10.86 10.03 0.70
C GLU A 71 -9.33 9.95 0.96
N PRO A 72 -8.48 10.63 0.16
CA PRO A 72 -7.07 10.79 0.49
C PRO A 72 -6.96 11.45 1.87
N GLN A 73 -5.94 11.07 2.66
CA GLN A 73 -5.86 11.44 4.07
C GLN A 73 -5.42 12.90 4.24
N LEU A 74 -6.28 13.83 3.82
CA LEU A 74 -6.08 15.27 3.88
C LEU A 74 -6.33 15.72 5.32
N GLY A 75 -5.28 15.71 6.15
CA GLY A 75 -5.21 16.54 7.35
C GLY A 75 -5.54 15.92 8.71
N LEU A 76 -5.44 14.60 8.90
CA LEU A 76 -5.66 13.98 10.21
C LEU A 76 -4.43 13.20 10.69
N SER A 77 -3.45 13.94 11.20
CA SER A 77 -2.42 13.39 12.07
C SER A 77 -3.05 13.05 13.43
N ARG A 78 -3.77 11.92 13.50
CA ARG A 78 -4.23 11.31 14.75
C ARG A 78 -3.75 9.87 14.78
N ILE A 79 -2.52 9.74 15.26
CA ILE A 79 -1.91 8.59 15.94
C ILE A 79 -2.79 7.33 15.86
N ARG A 80 -2.64 6.59 14.76
CA ARG A 80 -3.13 5.20 14.68
C ARG A 80 -1.98 4.28 15.09
N PRO A 81 -2.23 3.23 15.89
CA PRO A 81 -1.19 2.28 16.27
C PRO A 81 -0.56 1.69 15.01
N ARG A 82 0.76 1.81 14.89
CA ARG A 82 1.53 1.42 13.70
C ARG A 82 1.83 -0.09 13.73
N PRO A 83 1.87 -0.78 12.57
CA PRO A 83 2.16 -2.20 12.54
C PRO A 83 3.64 -2.59 12.81
N TRP A 84 4.61 -1.67 12.92
CA TRP A 84 6.05 -1.97 13.04
C TRP A 84 6.75 -1.34 14.24
N ASP A 85 6.10 -1.31 15.40
CA ASP A 85 6.76 -0.88 16.65
C ASP A 85 8.01 -1.74 17.04
N GLY A 86 8.39 -2.73 16.23
CA GLY A 86 9.69 -3.41 16.29
C GLY A 86 10.19 -3.90 14.92
N GLY A 87 11.42 -3.50 14.56
CA GLY A 87 12.33 -4.15 13.60
C GLY A 87 11.84 -4.43 12.18
N TYR A 88 12.36 -3.72 11.18
CA TYR A 88 12.14 -4.04 9.76
C TYR A 88 12.57 -5.49 9.45
N PRO A 89 11.72 -6.31 8.79
CA PRO A 89 12.13 -7.64 8.36
C PRO A 89 13.17 -7.53 7.23
N ALA A 90 14.24 -8.31 7.36
CA ALA A 90 15.29 -8.47 6.35
C ALA A 90 14.67 -9.00 5.05
N GLY A 91 14.55 -8.16 4.04
CA GLY A 91 13.86 -8.47 2.78
C GLY A 91 13.40 -7.25 2.00
N TRP A 92 13.42 -6.07 2.61
CA TRP A 92 13.09 -4.78 1.97
C TRP A 92 14.35 -3.94 1.70
N MET A 93 15.39 -4.54 1.10
CA MET A 93 16.68 -3.91 0.76
C MET A 93 17.04 -4.14 -0.70
#